data_AF-A0A533XFN2-F1
#
_entry.id   AF-A0A533XFN2-F1
#
_cell.length_a   1.000
_cell.length_b   1.000
_cell.length_c   1.000
_cell.angle_alpha   90.00
_cell.angle_beta   90.00
_cell.angle_gamma   90.00
#
_symmetry.space_group_name_H-M   'P 1'
#
loop_
_entity.id
_entity.type
_entity.pdbx_description
1 polymer ?
#
loop_
_entity_poly.entity_id
_entity_poly.type
_entity_poly.pdbx_seq_one_letter_code
_entity_poly.pdbx_strand_id
1 'polypeptide(L)'
;MRDLLKRVSRLFFTTLAFVPRSVRDQVSLSYLFARAADTIADTDLIDRPQRLQFLRQFKGQFANDQVRWEDVRAIQTVLIPCQTNLAERSLLERLEDCFHLYLNFSPEDRRRVRRLMTTLTNGMEMDLRVFPADSAPHLTALKTTADLDQYTYLVAGCVGEFWTDLVCGHLSSLSQWDVPDMARIGVRFGKGLQLTNILKDLSRDLQRGRCYVPEPMLREVGLAPTDLLKKDILPAFRPALKRLVAVAMDHL
;
A
#
# COMPACT_ATOMS: atom_id res chain seq x y z
N MET A 1 -9.02 13.78 13.97
CA MET A 1 -8.01 13.30 13.01
C MET A 1 -6.65 13.01 13.64
N ARG A 2 -5.99 13.98 14.32
CA ARG A 2 -4.65 13.77 14.91
C ARG A 2 -4.54 12.61 15.91
N ASP A 3 -5.47 12.49 16.85
CA ASP A 3 -5.44 11.40 17.84
C ASP A 3 -5.65 10.02 17.21
N LEU A 4 -6.50 9.96 16.18
CA LEU A 4 -6.71 8.73 15.40
C LEU A 4 -5.41 8.33 14.69
N LEU A 5 -4.77 9.27 14.01
CA LEU A 5 -3.52 9.03 13.29
C LEU A 5 -2.38 8.61 14.21
N LYS A 6 -2.26 9.24 15.39
CA LYS A 6 -1.27 8.86 16.41
C LYS A 6 -1.47 7.43 16.93
N ARG A 7 -2.72 6.96 17.03
CA ARG A 7 -3.05 5.59 17.45
C ARG A 7 -2.73 4.58 16.36
N VAL A 8 -3.04 4.92 15.12
CA VAL A 8 -2.86 4.04 13.96
C VAL A 8 -1.39 3.91 13.54
N SER A 9 -0.60 4.98 13.61
CA SER A 9 0.82 4.93 13.29
C SER A 9 1.62 6.02 14.00
N ARG A 10 2.38 5.61 15.03
CA ARG A 10 3.25 6.52 15.80
C ARG A 10 4.37 7.10 14.95
N LEU A 11 5.01 6.29 14.11
CA LEU A 11 6.15 6.73 13.29
C LEU A 11 5.71 7.76 12.25
N PHE A 12 4.65 7.47 11.49
CA PHE A 12 4.10 8.40 10.51
C PHE A 12 3.57 9.68 11.18
N PHE A 13 2.89 9.56 12.32
CA PHE A 13 2.44 10.74 13.07
C PHE A 13 3.59 11.69 13.43
N THR A 14 4.75 11.15 13.81
CA THR A 14 5.94 11.96 14.12
C THR A 14 6.47 12.68 12.87
N THR A 15 6.46 12.04 11.69
CA THR A 15 6.97 12.69 10.46
C THR A 15 6.08 13.84 9.99
N LEU A 16 4.79 13.86 10.33
CA LEU A 16 3.87 14.96 10.01
C LEU A 16 4.27 16.31 10.62
N ALA A 17 5.11 16.31 11.66
CA ALA A 17 5.68 17.53 12.23
C ALA A 17 6.49 18.32 11.19
N PHE A 18 7.12 17.63 10.24
CA PHE A 18 7.93 18.20 9.17
C PHE A 18 7.13 18.49 7.90
N VAL A 19 5.89 18.02 7.83
CA VAL A 19 5.00 18.24 6.68
C VAL A 19 4.44 19.67 6.72
N PRO A 20 4.48 20.42 5.60
CA PRO A 20 3.92 21.77 5.52
C PRO A 20 2.46 21.81 5.95
N ARG A 21 2.06 22.89 6.62
CA ARG A 21 0.70 23.02 7.18
C ARG A 21 -0.39 22.94 6.10
N SER A 22 -0.13 23.46 4.90
CA SER A 22 -1.08 23.52 3.78
C SER A 22 -1.48 22.15 3.23
N VAL A 23 -0.63 21.12 3.39
CA VAL A 23 -0.87 19.77 2.85
C VAL A 23 -1.07 18.71 3.94
N ARG A 24 -0.92 19.07 5.21
CA ARG A 24 -0.87 18.11 6.31
C ARG A 24 -2.16 17.31 6.45
N ASP A 25 -3.31 17.94 6.24
CA ASP A 25 -4.61 17.29 6.37
C ASP A 25 -4.85 16.29 5.23
N GLN A 26 -4.49 16.66 4.01
CA GLN A 26 -4.58 15.81 2.82
C GLN A 26 -3.68 14.58 2.95
N VAL A 27 -2.43 14.78 3.39
CA VAL A 27 -1.48 13.69 3.69
C VAL A 27 -2.02 12.79 4.80
N SER A 28 -2.48 13.37 5.90
CA SER A 28 -3.01 12.64 7.05
C SER A 28 -4.19 11.76 6.65
N LEU A 29 -5.14 12.34 5.91
CA LEU A 29 -6.35 11.64 5.50
C LEU A 29 -6.07 10.54 4.48
N SER A 30 -5.18 10.81 3.51
CA SER A 30 -4.74 9.80 2.54
C SER A 30 -4.07 8.61 3.22
N TYR A 31 -3.25 8.86 4.24
CA TYR A 31 -2.66 7.79 5.04
C TYR A 31 -3.71 6.97 5.79
N LEU A 32 -4.72 7.63 6.39
CA LEU A 32 -5.82 6.93 7.06
C LEU A 32 -6.63 6.07 6.09
N PHE A 33 -6.90 6.56 4.87
CA PHE A 33 -7.57 5.77 3.83
C PHE A 33 -6.72 4.60 3.35
N ALA A 34 -5.41 4.79 3.12
CA ALA A 34 -4.50 3.72 2.79
C ALA A 34 -4.49 2.64 3.89
N ARG A 35 -4.46 3.05 5.16
CA ARG A 35 -4.48 2.11 6.27
C ARG A 35 -5.83 1.41 6.45
N ALA A 36 -6.94 2.10 6.18
CA ALA A 36 -8.25 1.46 6.18
C ALA A 36 -8.33 0.41 5.06
N ALA A 37 -7.80 0.71 3.87
CA ALA A 37 -7.72 -0.25 2.77
C ALA A 37 -6.84 -1.47 3.13
N ASP A 38 -5.67 -1.27 3.75
CA ASP A 38 -4.84 -2.36 4.28
C ASP A 38 -5.63 -3.22 5.26
N THR A 39 -6.31 -2.60 6.23
CA THR A 39 -7.14 -3.32 7.21
C THR A 39 -8.24 -4.16 6.54
N ILE A 40 -8.86 -3.66 5.47
CA ILE A 40 -9.85 -4.42 4.68
C ILE A 40 -9.19 -5.58 3.92
N ALA A 41 -7.98 -5.39 3.38
CA ALA A 41 -7.30 -6.38 2.57
C ALA A 41 -6.65 -7.51 3.42
N ASP A 42 -6.04 -7.15 4.55
CA ASP A 42 -5.21 -8.04 5.38
C ASP A 42 -5.96 -8.75 6.51
N THR A 43 -7.26 -8.49 6.68
CA THR A 43 -8.04 -9.13 7.74
C THR A 43 -8.23 -10.63 7.47
N ASP A 44 -7.72 -11.49 8.37
CA ASP A 44 -7.99 -12.94 8.34
C ASP A 44 -9.35 -13.31 8.94
N LEU A 45 -10.12 -12.31 9.36
CA LEU A 45 -11.37 -12.49 10.10
C LEU A 45 -12.57 -12.74 9.19
N ILE A 46 -12.43 -12.42 7.90
CA ILE A 46 -13.41 -12.71 6.85
C ILE A 46 -12.73 -13.39 5.66
N ASP A 47 -13.52 -14.11 4.86
CA ASP A 47 -12.99 -14.83 3.73
C ASP A 47 -12.45 -13.88 2.65
N ARG A 48 -11.58 -14.41 1.79
CA ARG A 48 -10.92 -13.64 0.73
C ARG A 48 -11.91 -13.04 -0.29
N PRO A 49 -12.95 -13.76 -0.76
CA PRO A 49 -13.99 -13.17 -1.60
C PRO A 49 -14.65 -11.93 -0.97
N GLN A 50 -14.99 -11.98 0.32
CA GLN A 50 -15.57 -10.86 1.05
C GLN A 50 -14.57 -9.70 1.18
N ARG A 51 -13.30 -9.97 1.50
CA ARG A 51 -12.25 -8.92 1.51
C ARG A 51 -12.16 -8.19 0.19
N LEU A 52 -12.12 -8.95 -0.92
CA LEU A 52 -12.05 -8.38 -2.25
C LEU A 52 -13.30 -7.57 -2.60
N GLN A 53 -14.49 -8.02 -2.17
CA GLN A 53 -15.73 -7.27 -2.32
C GLN A 53 -15.70 -5.94 -1.56
N PHE A 54 -15.35 -5.95 -0.27
CA PHE A 54 -15.29 -4.73 0.54
C PHE A 54 -14.19 -3.78 0.07
N LEU A 55 -13.04 -4.30 -0.37
CA LEU A 55 -11.98 -3.49 -0.95
C LEU A 55 -12.44 -2.79 -2.24
N ARG A 56 -13.23 -3.48 -3.09
CA ARG A 56 -13.83 -2.88 -4.29
C ARG A 56 -14.91 -1.85 -3.95
N GLN A 57 -15.73 -2.09 -2.92
CA GLN A 57 -16.70 -1.09 -2.43
C GLN A 57 -15.98 0.15 -1.90
N PHE A 58 -14.91 -0.04 -1.13
CA PHE A 58 -14.08 1.05 -0.61
C PHE A 58 -13.43 1.85 -1.73
N LYS A 59 -12.80 1.16 -2.70
CA LYS A 59 -12.26 1.77 -3.92
C LYS A 59 -13.34 2.53 -4.71
N GLY A 60 -14.55 2.00 -4.78
CA GLY A 60 -15.70 2.63 -5.43
C GLY A 60 -16.06 4.01 -4.86
N GLN A 61 -15.74 4.28 -3.59
CA GLN A 61 -15.94 5.60 -2.97
C GLN A 61 -15.05 6.69 -3.58
N PHE A 62 -14.01 6.28 -4.30
CA PHE A 62 -13.11 7.18 -5.03
C PHE A 62 -13.41 7.19 -6.53
N ALA A 63 -14.54 6.67 -7.02
CA ALA A 63 -14.86 6.78 -8.46
C ALA A 63 -15.16 8.24 -8.86
N ASN A 64 -15.86 8.97 -8.00
CA ASN A 64 -16.28 10.35 -8.20
C ASN A 64 -16.31 11.11 -6.85
N ASP A 65 -16.81 12.35 -6.86
CA ASP A 65 -16.89 13.19 -5.66
C ASP A 65 -18.15 12.91 -4.80
N GLN A 66 -18.82 11.77 -4.99
CA GLN A 66 -19.96 11.32 -4.18
C GLN A 66 -19.58 10.07 -3.39
N VAL A 67 -19.89 10.09 -2.10
CA VAL A 67 -19.69 8.95 -1.19
C VAL A 67 -21.02 8.21 -1.04
N ARG A 68 -20.98 6.90 -1.26
CA ARG A 68 -22.09 5.99 -1.00
C ARG A 68 -22.02 5.53 0.44
N TRP A 69 -22.69 6.28 1.32
CA TRP A 69 -22.65 6.03 2.76
C TRP A 69 -23.14 4.63 3.16
N GLU A 70 -24.04 4.02 2.37
CA GLU A 70 -24.46 2.64 2.57
C GLU A 70 -23.31 1.63 2.43
N ASP A 71 -22.43 1.82 1.45
CA ASP A 71 -21.26 0.95 1.24
C ASP A 71 -20.24 1.14 2.38
N VAL A 72 -20.02 2.38 2.82
CA VAL A 72 -19.12 2.69 3.94
C VAL A 72 -19.64 2.03 5.23
N ARG A 73 -20.95 2.14 5.49
CA ARG A 73 -21.58 1.48 6.65
C ARG A 73 -21.55 -0.03 6.55
N ALA A 74 -21.71 -0.60 5.36
CA ALA A 74 -21.61 -2.04 5.16
C ALA A 74 -20.21 -2.58 5.55
N ILE A 75 -19.15 -1.87 5.14
CA ILE A 75 -17.76 -2.20 5.54
C ILE A 75 -17.64 -2.14 7.07
N GLN A 76 -18.14 -1.07 7.70
CA GLN A 76 -18.07 -0.89 9.15
C GLN A 76 -18.81 -1.99 9.90
N THR A 77 -20.05 -2.30 9.52
CA THR A 77 -20.89 -3.32 10.18
C THR A 77 -20.22 -4.68 10.20
N VAL A 78 -19.57 -5.08 9.09
CA VAL A 78 -18.94 -6.40 9.00
C VAL A 78 -17.56 -6.42 9.64
N LEU A 79 -16.73 -5.39 9.42
CA LEU A 79 -15.33 -5.45 9.85
C LEU A 79 -15.11 -5.00 11.29
N ILE A 80 -15.85 -4.02 11.82
CA ILE A 80 -15.63 -3.53 13.20
C ILE A 80 -15.71 -4.64 14.26
N PRO A 81 -16.72 -5.54 14.26
CA PRO A 81 -16.82 -6.60 15.26
C PRO A 81 -15.68 -7.60 15.20
N CYS A 82 -15.10 -7.77 14.01
CA CYS A 82 -14.01 -8.69 13.76
C CYS A 82 -12.66 -8.17 14.29
N GLN A 83 -12.46 -6.84 14.34
CA GLN A 83 -11.15 -6.26 14.63
C GLN A 83 -10.68 -6.44 16.08
N THR A 84 -9.54 -7.12 16.24
CA THR A 84 -8.83 -7.28 17.52
C THR A 84 -7.90 -6.12 17.84
N ASN A 85 -7.35 -5.45 16.80
CA ASN A 85 -6.52 -4.27 16.96
C ASN A 85 -7.39 -3.03 17.21
N LEU A 86 -7.32 -2.50 18.43
CA LEU A 86 -8.11 -1.33 18.85
C LEU A 86 -7.88 -0.10 17.97
N ALA A 87 -6.67 0.12 17.45
CA ALA A 87 -6.37 1.28 16.61
C ALA A 87 -7.05 1.17 15.24
N GLU A 88 -7.00 -0.02 14.63
CA GLU A 88 -7.67 -0.29 13.35
C GLU A 88 -9.18 -0.30 13.49
N ARG A 89 -9.69 -0.85 14.59
CA ARG A 89 -11.11 -0.77 14.94
C ARG A 89 -11.56 0.69 15.02
N SER A 90 -10.86 1.53 15.79
CA SER A 90 -11.18 2.95 15.89
C SER A 90 -11.08 3.68 14.55
N LEU A 91 -10.19 3.27 13.65
CA LEU A 91 -10.13 3.81 12.30
C LEU A 91 -11.40 3.50 11.50
N LEU A 92 -11.84 2.24 11.51
CA LEU A 92 -13.07 1.85 10.83
C LEU A 92 -14.31 2.51 11.45
N GLU A 93 -14.39 2.62 12.77
CA GLU A 93 -15.46 3.35 13.47
C GLU A 93 -15.55 4.82 13.03
N ARG A 94 -14.41 5.43 12.68
CA ARG A 94 -14.30 6.83 12.25
C ARG A 94 -14.22 7.00 10.73
N LEU A 95 -14.54 5.97 9.96
CA LEU A 95 -14.37 5.99 8.50
C LEU A 95 -15.31 6.99 7.81
N GLU A 96 -16.57 7.12 8.26
CA GLU A 96 -17.50 8.14 7.75
C GLU A 96 -16.95 9.56 7.99
N ASP A 97 -16.40 9.84 9.17
CA ASP A 97 -15.76 11.14 9.46
C ASP A 97 -14.61 11.44 8.50
N CYS A 98 -13.82 10.42 8.14
CA CYS A 98 -12.73 10.57 7.18
C CYS A 98 -13.28 10.99 5.81
N PHE A 99 -14.37 10.37 5.35
CA PHE A 99 -15.03 10.77 4.10
C PHE A 99 -15.68 12.16 4.18
N HIS A 100 -16.27 12.54 5.31
CA HIS A 100 -16.76 13.91 5.49
C HIS A 100 -15.65 14.95 5.38
N LEU A 101 -14.48 14.70 5.97
CA LEU A 101 -13.30 15.58 5.83
C LEU A 101 -12.79 15.63 4.38
N TYR A 102 -12.76 14.49 3.71
CA TYR A 102 -12.36 14.39 2.30
C TYR A 102 -13.26 15.25 1.39
N LEU A 103 -14.57 15.25 1.63
CA LEU A 103 -15.51 16.06 0.86
C LEU A 103 -15.30 17.57 1.03
N ASN A 104 -14.69 18.00 2.14
CA ASN A 104 -14.35 19.42 2.38
C ASN A 104 -13.06 19.87 1.68
N PHE A 105 -12.28 18.95 1.09
CA PHE A 105 -11.09 19.33 0.33
C PHE A 105 -11.44 20.00 -1.00
N SER A 106 -10.45 20.74 -1.55
CA SER A 106 -10.56 21.31 -2.88
C SER A 106 -10.77 20.23 -3.94
N PRO A 107 -11.42 20.52 -5.08
CA PRO A 107 -11.58 19.56 -6.18
C PRO A 107 -10.25 18.96 -6.66
N GLU A 108 -9.19 19.78 -6.68
CA GLU A 108 -7.83 19.36 -7.04
C GLU A 108 -7.25 18.34 -6.06
N ASP A 109 -7.41 18.58 -4.75
CA ASP A 109 -6.94 17.65 -3.72
C ASP A 109 -7.76 16.36 -3.72
N ARG A 110 -9.09 16.46 -3.91
CA ARG A 110 -9.93 15.27 -4.06
C ARG A 110 -9.49 14.43 -5.25
N ARG A 111 -9.14 15.06 -6.39
CA ARG A 111 -8.58 14.35 -7.56
C ARG A 111 -7.27 13.64 -7.21
N ARG A 112 -6.35 14.29 -6.49
CA ARG A 112 -5.06 13.68 -6.08
C ARG A 112 -5.28 12.47 -5.17
N VAL A 113 -6.08 12.61 -4.13
CA VAL A 113 -6.40 11.51 -3.19
C VAL A 113 -7.12 10.37 -3.91
N ARG A 114 -8.06 10.67 -4.80
CA ARG A 114 -8.75 9.67 -5.62
C ARG A 114 -7.78 8.86 -6.49
N ARG A 115 -6.86 9.52 -7.19
CA ARG A 115 -5.84 8.86 -8.03
C ARG A 115 -5.00 7.91 -7.17
N LEU A 116 -4.53 8.39 -6.03
CA LEU A 116 -3.75 7.60 -5.07
C LEU A 116 -4.53 6.37 -4.60
N MET A 117 -5.73 6.57 -4.04
CA MET A 117 -6.50 5.49 -3.42
C MET A 117 -6.96 4.45 -4.44
N THR A 118 -7.29 4.86 -5.66
CA THR A 118 -7.59 3.92 -6.75
C THR A 118 -6.36 3.08 -7.13
N THR A 119 -5.17 3.67 -7.13
CA THR A 119 -3.92 2.98 -7.50
C THR A 119 -3.46 2.02 -6.40
N LEU A 120 -3.45 2.46 -5.13
CA LEU A 120 -3.12 1.61 -3.98
C LEU A 120 -4.05 0.39 -3.88
N THR A 121 -5.36 0.60 -4.00
CA THR A 121 -6.33 -0.48 -3.94
C THR A 121 -6.20 -1.47 -5.11
N ASN A 122 -5.76 -1.03 -6.30
CA ASN A 122 -5.41 -1.96 -7.38
C ASN A 122 -4.24 -2.89 -6.99
N GLY A 123 -3.24 -2.38 -6.27
CA GLY A 123 -2.12 -3.18 -5.76
C GLY A 123 -2.58 -4.23 -4.74
N MET A 124 -3.46 -3.84 -3.82
CA MET A 124 -4.09 -4.75 -2.86
C MET A 124 -4.96 -5.80 -3.56
N GLU A 125 -5.72 -5.42 -4.58
CA GLU A 125 -6.48 -6.36 -5.41
C GLU A 125 -5.55 -7.34 -6.16
N MET A 126 -4.40 -6.87 -6.64
CA MET A 126 -3.39 -7.74 -7.28
C MET A 126 -2.83 -8.74 -6.28
N ASP A 127 -2.45 -8.30 -5.08
CA ASP A 127 -1.96 -9.16 -3.99
C ASP A 127 -2.98 -10.26 -3.67
N LEU A 128 -4.23 -9.85 -3.40
CA LEU A 128 -5.37 -10.73 -3.14
C LEU A 128 -5.78 -11.58 -4.34
N ARG A 129 -5.24 -11.42 -5.54
CA ARG A 129 -5.51 -12.31 -6.69
C ARG A 129 -4.38 -13.29 -6.90
N VAL A 130 -3.15 -12.81 -6.82
CA VAL A 130 -1.93 -13.59 -7.08
C VAL A 130 -1.66 -14.57 -5.95
N PHE A 131 -1.68 -14.09 -4.71
CA PHE A 131 -1.29 -14.92 -3.58
C PHE A 131 -2.47 -15.71 -3.01
N PRO A 132 -2.21 -16.90 -2.46
CA PRO A 132 -3.23 -17.70 -1.83
C PRO A 132 -3.57 -17.12 -0.45
N ALA A 133 -4.60 -17.68 0.20
CA ALA A 133 -4.90 -17.31 1.59
C ALA A 133 -3.74 -17.69 2.51
N ASP A 134 -3.54 -16.96 3.61
CA ASP A 134 -2.44 -17.16 4.56
C ASP A 134 -2.36 -18.59 5.16
N SER A 135 -3.45 -19.36 5.09
CA SER A 135 -3.56 -20.77 5.51
C SER A 135 -3.36 -21.81 4.41
N ALA A 136 -3.09 -21.38 3.18
CA ALA A 136 -2.99 -22.28 2.04
C ALA A 136 -1.68 -23.09 2.08
N PRO A 137 -1.72 -24.38 1.67
CA PRO A 137 -0.55 -25.26 1.71
C PRO A 137 0.50 -24.98 0.62
N HIS A 138 0.30 -23.94 -0.19
CA HIS A 138 1.09 -23.69 -1.40
C HIS A 138 1.65 -22.27 -1.39
N LEU A 139 2.92 -22.16 -1.80
CA LEU A 139 3.63 -20.91 -1.98
C LEU A 139 3.47 -20.44 -3.43
N THR A 140 2.97 -19.23 -3.63
CA THR A 140 2.87 -18.63 -4.98
C THR A 140 3.91 -17.52 -5.12
N ALA A 141 4.63 -17.54 -6.25
CA ALA A 141 5.58 -16.49 -6.62
C ALA A 141 5.05 -15.59 -7.74
N LEU A 142 5.59 -14.37 -7.81
CA LEU A 142 5.38 -13.48 -8.96
C LEU A 142 5.94 -14.12 -10.24
N LYS A 143 5.20 -14.03 -11.34
CA LYS A 143 5.55 -14.71 -12.59
C LYS A 143 6.66 -14.03 -13.35
N THR A 144 6.74 -12.70 -13.25
CA THR A 144 7.69 -11.91 -14.00
C THR A 144 8.32 -10.81 -13.15
N THR A 145 9.45 -10.28 -13.62
CA THR A 145 10.06 -9.07 -13.03
C THR A 145 9.17 -7.84 -13.23
N ALA A 146 8.38 -7.81 -14.31
CA ALA A 146 7.39 -6.77 -14.56
C ALA A 146 6.24 -6.81 -13.53
N ASP A 147 5.84 -7.99 -13.04
CA ASP A 147 4.84 -8.09 -11.97
C ASP A 147 5.36 -7.47 -10.67
N LEU A 148 6.64 -7.69 -10.33
CA LEU A 148 7.27 -7.06 -9.16
C LEU A 148 7.35 -5.53 -9.33
N ASP A 149 7.74 -5.08 -10.52
CA ASP A 149 7.83 -3.66 -10.86
C ASP A 149 6.45 -2.97 -10.75
N GLN A 150 5.42 -3.59 -11.34
CA GLN A 150 4.04 -3.12 -11.29
C GLN A 150 3.51 -3.13 -9.85
N TYR A 151 3.74 -4.20 -9.10
CA TYR A 151 3.30 -4.31 -7.72
C TYR A 151 3.91 -3.20 -6.85
N THR A 152 5.23 -3.03 -6.92
CA THR A 152 5.94 -1.98 -6.15
C THR A 152 5.50 -0.56 -6.54
N TYR A 153 5.16 -0.33 -7.82
CA TYR A 153 4.52 0.91 -8.23
C TYR A 153 3.14 1.10 -7.59
N LEU A 154 2.27 0.09 -7.70
CA LEU A 154 0.89 0.17 -7.23
C LEU A 154 0.81 0.42 -5.72
N VAL A 155 1.62 -0.26 -4.91
CA VAL A 155 1.53 -0.18 -3.45
C VAL A 155 2.42 0.88 -2.81
N ALA A 156 3.38 1.45 -3.54
CA ALA A 156 4.30 2.44 -2.96
C ALA A 156 4.80 3.51 -3.94
N GLY A 157 5.12 3.17 -5.19
CA GLY A 157 5.59 4.15 -6.18
C GLY A 157 4.59 5.28 -6.42
N CYS A 158 3.30 4.96 -6.54
CA CYS A 158 2.23 5.95 -6.75
C CYS A 158 2.09 6.96 -5.59
N VAL A 159 2.55 6.59 -4.39
CA VAL A 159 2.59 7.49 -3.23
C VAL A 159 3.56 8.64 -3.49
N GLY A 160 4.70 8.36 -4.13
CA GLY A 160 5.67 9.39 -4.52
C GLY A 160 5.08 10.43 -5.48
N GLU A 161 4.33 9.99 -6.50
CA GLU A 161 3.63 10.91 -7.41
C GLU A 161 2.60 11.77 -6.68
N PHE A 162 1.83 11.16 -5.78
CA PHE A 162 0.84 11.87 -4.98
C PHE A 162 1.49 12.96 -4.13
N TRP A 163 2.60 12.64 -3.44
CA TRP A 163 3.33 13.61 -2.64
C TRP A 163 3.87 14.75 -3.49
N THR A 164 4.50 14.45 -4.63
CA THR A 164 5.04 15.50 -5.51
C THR A 164 3.94 16.42 -6.02
N ASP A 165 2.85 15.87 -6.57
CA ASP A 165 1.72 16.64 -7.12
C ASP A 165 1.05 17.50 -6.04
N LEU A 166 0.80 16.92 -4.86
CA LEU A 166 0.17 17.63 -3.74
C LEU A 166 1.06 18.77 -3.23
N VAL A 167 2.34 18.50 -2.98
CA VAL A 167 3.24 19.50 -2.38
C VAL A 167 3.52 20.63 -3.38
N CYS A 168 3.77 20.31 -4.66
CA CYS A 168 3.97 21.34 -5.69
C CYS A 168 2.69 22.16 -5.93
N GLY A 169 1.51 21.55 -5.80
CA GLY A 169 0.23 22.24 -5.94
C GLY A 169 -0.09 23.23 -4.81
N HIS A 170 0.53 23.09 -3.64
CA HIS A 170 0.25 23.91 -2.46
C HIS A 170 1.41 24.82 -2.03
N LEU A 171 2.64 24.56 -2.49
CA LEU A 171 3.81 25.35 -2.17
C LEU A 171 4.29 26.15 -3.38
N SER A 172 3.98 27.46 -3.37
CA SER A 172 4.43 28.39 -4.42
C SER A 172 5.95 28.45 -4.58
N SER A 173 6.71 28.17 -3.52
CA SER A 173 8.17 28.08 -3.56
C SER A 173 8.69 26.95 -4.45
N LEU A 174 7.85 25.98 -4.80
CA LEU A 174 8.19 24.86 -5.70
C LEU A 174 7.62 25.03 -7.10
N SER A 175 7.05 26.20 -7.44
CA SER A 175 6.42 26.46 -8.74
C SER A 175 7.34 26.30 -9.95
N GLN A 176 8.65 26.38 -9.75
CA GLN A 176 9.67 26.21 -10.80
C GLN A 176 10.15 24.76 -10.96
N TRP A 177 9.65 23.83 -10.16
CA TRP A 177 10.04 22.43 -10.29
C TRP A 177 9.45 21.80 -11.55
N ASP A 178 10.24 20.96 -12.21
CA ASP A 178 9.73 20.02 -13.20
C ASP A 178 8.93 18.93 -12.47
N VAL A 179 7.62 19.17 -12.32
CA VAL A 179 6.73 18.26 -11.58
C VAL A 179 6.75 16.84 -12.16
N PRO A 180 6.69 16.61 -13.49
CA PRO A 180 6.88 15.29 -14.08
C PRO A 180 8.18 14.60 -13.66
N ASP A 181 9.32 15.28 -13.72
CA ASP A 181 10.59 14.67 -13.33
C ASP A 181 10.66 14.36 -11.83
N MET A 182 10.20 15.28 -10.99
CA MET A 182 10.11 15.06 -9.55
C MET A 182 9.15 13.94 -9.18
N ALA A 183 8.06 13.75 -9.94
CA ALA A 183 7.14 12.63 -9.75
C ALA A 183 7.83 11.30 -10.10
N ARG A 184 8.60 11.25 -11.20
CA ARG A 184 9.41 10.08 -11.58
C ARG A 184 10.44 9.71 -10.51
N ILE A 185 11.07 10.70 -9.89
CA ILE A 185 11.97 10.48 -8.74
C ILE A 185 11.18 9.92 -7.55
N GLY A 186 10.03 10.52 -7.22
CA GLY A 186 9.15 10.03 -6.16
C GLY A 186 8.70 8.58 -6.36
N VAL A 187 8.37 8.19 -7.59
CA VAL A 187 8.03 6.80 -7.94
C VAL A 187 9.19 5.87 -7.64
N ARG A 188 10.41 6.21 -8.07
CA ARG A 188 11.59 5.38 -7.80
C ARG A 188 11.81 5.25 -6.29
N PHE A 189 11.75 6.35 -5.55
CA PHE A 189 11.91 6.32 -4.10
C PHE A 189 10.88 5.39 -3.42
N GLY A 190 9.60 5.51 -3.78
CA GLY A 190 8.54 4.62 -3.27
C GLY A 190 8.80 3.14 -3.58
N LYS A 191 9.23 2.83 -4.82
CA LYS A 191 9.57 1.45 -5.22
C LYS A 191 10.78 0.91 -4.44
N GLY A 192 11.83 1.72 -4.25
CA GLY A 192 13.00 1.34 -3.46
C GLY A 192 12.65 1.01 -1.99
N LEU A 193 11.81 1.84 -1.36
CA LEU A 193 11.30 1.55 -0.01
C LEU A 193 10.47 0.27 0.04
N GLN A 194 9.63 0.00 -0.95
CA GLN A 194 8.83 -1.22 -0.97
C GLN A 194 9.67 -2.47 -1.21
N LEU A 195 10.67 -2.41 -2.11
CA LEU A 195 11.62 -3.50 -2.30
C LEU A 195 12.40 -3.78 -1.02
N THR A 196 12.77 -2.73 -0.28
CA THR A 196 13.42 -2.87 1.04
C THR A 196 12.52 -3.61 2.02
N ASN A 197 11.22 -3.29 2.07
CA ASN A 197 10.25 -4.01 2.90
C ASN A 197 10.11 -5.48 2.46
N ILE A 198 9.96 -5.75 1.16
CA ILE A 198 9.88 -7.11 0.60
C ILE A 198 11.10 -7.94 1.02
N LEU A 199 12.30 -7.37 0.94
CA LEU A 199 13.53 -8.08 1.31
C LEU A 199 13.64 -8.31 2.81
N LYS A 200 13.29 -7.31 3.62
CA LYS A 200 13.33 -7.36 5.09
C LYS A 200 12.31 -8.37 5.64
N ASP A 201 11.13 -8.42 5.05
CA ASP A 201 9.99 -9.23 5.52
C ASP A 201 9.87 -10.59 4.79
N LEU A 202 10.78 -10.89 3.85
CA LEU A 202 10.77 -12.09 3.00
C LEU A 202 10.42 -13.39 3.75
N SER A 203 11.09 -13.67 4.86
CA SER A 203 10.85 -14.90 5.64
C SER A 203 9.40 -15.02 6.14
N ARG A 204 8.82 -13.91 6.62
CA ARG A 204 7.44 -13.87 7.11
C ARG A 204 6.45 -14.04 5.96
N ASP A 205 6.71 -13.40 4.83
CA ASP A 205 5.82 -13.46 3.66
C ASP A 205 5.80 -14.87 3.06
N LEU A 206 6.97 -15.53 2.97
CA LEU A 206 7.08 -16.92 2.54
C LEU A 206 6.27 -17.87 3.43
N GLN A 207 6.28 -17.67 4.75
CA GLN A 207 5.48 -18.47 5.70
C GLN A 207 3.96 -18.29 5.51
N ARG A 208 3.54 -17.17 4.91
CA ARG A 208 2.13 -16.89 4.54
C ARG A 208 1.79 -17.32 3.12
N GLY A 209 2.67 -18.06 2.45
CA GLY A 209 2.48 -18.51 1.07
C GLY A 209 2.68 -17.41 0.02
N ARG A 210 3.28 -16.26 0.39
CA ARG A 210 3.55 -15.13 -0.51
C ARG A 210 5.04 -15.05 -0.86
N CYS A 211 5.37 -15.18 -2.14
CA CYS A 211 6.73 -14.97 -2.64
C CYS A 211 6.75 -13.82 -3.65
N TYR A 212 7.23 -12.66 -3.22
CA TYR A 212 7.41 -11.50 -4.10
C TYR A 212 8.63 -11.61 -5.00
N VAL A 213 9.49 -12.62 -4.82
CA VAL A 213 10.64 -12.84 -5.72
C VAL A 213 10.14 -13.43 -7.04
N PRO A 214 10.46 -12.81 -8.19
CA PRO A 214 10.03 -13.32 -9.48
C PRO A 214 10.58 -14.72 -9.79
N GLU A 215 9.74 -15.61 -10.33
CA GLU A 215 10.13 -16.96 -10.77
C GLU A 215 11.35 -16.98 -11.71
N PRO A 216 11.52 -16.04 -12.68
CA PRO A 216 12.72 -16.01 -13.52
C PRO A 216 14.01 -15.81 -12.71
N MET A 217 13.99 -14.95 -11.68
CA MET A 217 15.17 -14.70 -10.84
C MET A 217 15.55 -15.93 -9.99
N LEU A 218 14.56 -16.72 -9.57
CA LEU A 218 14.82 -17.97 -8.85
C LEU A 218 15.35 -19.07 -9.78
N ARG A 219 14.79 -19.19 -10.99
CA ARG A 219 15.24 -20.16 -12.00
C ARG A 219 16.69 -19.95 -12.43
N GLU A 220 17.13 -18.69 -12.54
CA GLU A 220 18.52 -18.36 -12.86
C GLU A 220 19.53 -18.93 -11.86
N VAL A 221 19.12 -19.13 -10.60
CA VAL A 221 19.95 -19.74 -9.54
C VAL A 221 19.55 -21.20 -9.26
N GLY A 222 18.75 -21.81 -10.13
CA GLY A 222 18.33 -23.21 -10.02
C GLY A 222 17.35 -23.49 -8.89
N LEU A 223 16.59 -22.48 -8.44
CA LEU A 223 15.62 -22.60 -7.35
C LEU A 223 14.17 -22.52 -7.83
N ALA A 224 13.32 -23.32 -7.20
CA ALA A 224 11.88 -23.13 -7.19
C ALA A 224 11.48 -22.24 -5.99
N PRO A 225 10.30 -21.57 -6.02
CA PRO A 225 9.83 -20.78 -4.89
C PRO A 225 9.83 -21.55 -3.56
N THR A 226 9.39 -22.80 -3.57
CA THR A 226 9.30 -23.65 -2.37
C THR A 226 10.66 -23.97 -1.75
N ASP A 227 11.75 -23.86 -2.50
CA ASP A 227 13.09 -24.04 -1.95
C ASP A 227 13.44 -22.95 -0.93
N LEU A 228 12.85 -21.76 -1.05
CA LEU A 228 13.08 -20.64 -0.12
C LEU A 228 12.58 -20.91 1.31
N LEU A 229 11.77 -21.95 1.51
CA LEU A 229 11.32 -22.39 2.84
C LEU A 229 12.36 -23.28 3.55
N LYS A 230 13.42 -23.73 2.86
CA LYS A 230 14.47 -24.59 3.43
C LYS A 230 15.43 -23.75 4.28
N LYS A 231 15.82 -24.27 5.45
CA LYS A 231 16.69 -23.56 6.42
C LYS A 231 18.04 -23.13 5.85
N ASP A 232 18.66 -23.97 5.01
CA ASP A 232 20.01 -23.75 4.48
C ASP A 232 20.01 -23.19 3.04
N ILE A 233 18.92 -22.54 2.61
CA ILE A 233 18.79 -22.05 1.24
C ILE A 233 19.64 -20.82 0.93
N LEU A 234 20.04 -20.05 1.95
CA LEU A 234 20.64 -18.74 1.78
C LEU A 234 21.88 -18.72 0.85
N PRO A 235 22.84 -19.67 0.92
CA PRO A 235 23.97 -19.68 -0.01
C PRO A 235 23.55 -19.79 -1.47
N ALA A 236 22.56 -20.64 -1.78
CA ALA A 236 22.03 -20.81 -3.13
C ALA A 236 21.18 -19.62 -3.59
N PHE A 237 20.41 -19.01 -2.67
CA PHE A 237 19.57 -17.84 -2.95
C PHE A 237 20.36 -16.52 -3.03
N ARG A 238 21.56 -16.45 -2.44
CA ARG A 238 22.37 -15.23 -2.32
C ARG A 238 22.55 -14.45 -3.64
N PRO A 239 22.75 -15.07 -4.82
CA PRO A 239 22.88 -14.31 -6.06
C PRO A 239 21.58 -13.58 -6.46
N ALA A 240 20.42 -14.25 -6.34
CA ALA A 240 19.12 -13.63 -6.59
C ALA A 240 18.81 -12.51 -5.58
N LEU A 241 19.14 -12.74 -4.29
CA LEU A 241 19.02 -11.71 -3.25
C LEU A 241 19.88 -10.47 -3.56
N LYS A 242 21.14 -10.67 -3.97
CA LYS A 242 22.03 -9.56 -4.37
C LYS A 242 21.46 -8.76 -5.54
N ARG A 243 20.84 -9.43 -6.51
CA ARG A 243 20.18 -8.77 -7.65
C ARG A 243 18.99 -7.93 -7.18
N LEU A 244 18.16 -8.43 -6.28
CA LEU A 244 17.04 -7.65 -5.72
C LEU A 244 17.53 -6.45 -4.91
N VAL A 245 18.60 -6.60 -4.12
CA VAL A 245 19.24 -5.49 -3.41
C VAL A 245 19.75 -4.45 -4.40
N ALA A 246 20.40 -4.88 -5.50
CA ALA A 246 20.86 -3.96 -6.54
C ALA A 246 19.68 -3.19 -7.17
N VAL A 247 18.58 -3.86 -7.50
CA VAL A 247 17.36 -3.19 -8.02
C VAL A 247 16.79 -2.19 -7.02
N ALA A 248 16.78 -2.52 -5.72
CA ALA A 248 16.33 -1.59 -4.68
C ALA A 248 17.25 -0.37 -4.56
N MET A 249 18.57 -0.57 -4.64
CA MET A 249 19.57 0.50 -4.62
C MET A 249 19.51 1.36 -5.89
N ASP A 250 19.26 0.76 -7.05
CA ASP A 250 19.08 1.47 -8.31
C ASP A 250 17.82 2.36 -8.29
N HIS A 251 16.96 2.27 -7.28
CA HIS A 251 15.82 3.15 -7.10
C HIS A 251 16.07 4.32 -6.14
N LEU A 252 17.10 4.24 -5.30
CA LEU A 252 17.43 5.20 -4.22
C LEU A 252 18.59 6.11 -4.62
#